data_AF-A0A502GRZ9-F1
#
_entry.id   AF-A0A502GRZ9-F1
#
_cell.length_a   1.000
_cell.length_b   1.000
_cell.length_c   1.000
_cell.angle_alpha   90.00
_cell.angle_beta   90.00
_cell.angle_gamma   90.00
#
_symmetry.space_group_name_H-M   'P 1'
#
loop_
_entity.id
_entity.type
_entity.pdbx_description
1 polymer ?
#
loop_
_entity_poly.entity_id
_entity_poly.type
_entity_poly.pdbx_seq_one_letter_code
_entity_poly.pdbx_strand_id
1 'polypeptide(L)'
;MTPFKFFNDGTRDIYISHFEVSQIEYEIYFVKLTDVNSVFFALPTDFKFSDAGNFEICFDSVSNIRYGTHYKRLDIFDFRQTKTLFDRLVRLILTHYIKHHPGIYLAQAADEGLARMYQRMLSTHQKYGFTYQIIPQPKGDGYVVRTPEDHS
;
A
#
# COMPACT_ATOMS: atom_id res chain seq x y z
N MET A 1 14.30 -0.67 16.28
CA MET A 1 13.25 0.38 16.32
C MET A 1 12.20 0.00 15.29
N THR A 2 10.94 -0.18 15.68
CA THR A 2 9.85 -0.49 14.74
C THR A 2 9.60 0.74 13.87
N PRO A 3 9.69 0.69 12.53
CA PRO A 3 9.48 1.87 11.70
C PRO A 3 8.03 2.37 11.72
N PHE A 4 7.11 1.57 12.26
CA PHE A 4 5.69 1.87 12.30
C PHE A 4 5.25 2.34 13.70
N LYS A 5 4.56 3.47 13.74
CA LYS A 5 3.69 3.86 14.85
C LYS A 5 2.37 3.14 14.70
N PHE A 6 1.85 2.56 15.79
CA PHE A 6 0.55 1.91 15.81
C PHE A 6 -0.49 2.86 16.39
N PHE A 7 -1.66 2.90 15.76
CA PHE A 7 -2.84 3.62 16.21
C PHE A 7 -4.06 2.72 16.08
N ASN A 8 -4.93 2.73 17.09
CA ASN A 8 -6.25 2.12 17.02
C ASN A 8 -7.28 3.22 17.26
N ASP A 9 -8.18 3.42 16.29
CA ASP A 9 -9.18 4.50 16.34
C ASP A 9 -10.50 4.07 17.02
N GLY A 10 -10.50 2.91 17.68
CA GLY A 10 -11.69 2.24 18.22
C GLY A 10 -12.36 1.29 17.23
N THR A 11 -12.04 1.38 15.93
CA THR A 11 -12.64 0.55 14.87
C THR A 11 -11.61 -0.13 13.97
N ARG A 12 -10.42 0.47 13.80
CA ARG A 12 -9.40 0.02 12.86
C ARG A 12 -8.02 0.04 13.51
N ASP A 13 -7.26 -1.02 13.23
CA ASP A 13 -5.82 -1.06 13.50
C ASP A 13 -5.08 -0.39 12.36
N ILE A 14 -4.29 0.64 12.65
CA ILE A 14 -3.55 1.42 11.66
C ILE A 14 -2.07 1.45 12.02
N TYR A 15 -1.22 1.07 11.07
CA TYR A 15 0.23 1.19 11.19
C TYR A 15 0.72 2.30 10.26
N ILE A 16 1.45 3.27 10.81
CA ILE A 16 1.86 4.48 10.10
C ILE A 16 3.38 4.57 10.11
N SER A 17 3.99 4.79 8.95
CA SER A 17 5.39 5.15 8.84
C SER A 17 5.52 6.50 8.14
N HIS A 18 6.45 7.31 8.64
CA HIS A 18 6.82 8.59 8.04
C HIS A 18 8.20 8.45 7.43
N PHE A 19 8.43 9.09 6.29
CA PHE A 19 9.74 9.12 5.66
C PHE A 19 9.88 10.34 4.75
N GLU A 20 11.11 10.67 4.39
CA GLU A 20 11.42 11.82 3.54
C GLU A 20 12.15 11.36 2.27
N VAL A 21 11.78 11.94 1.13
CA VAL A 21 12.52 11.83 -0.12
C VAL A 21 12.63 13.21 -0.74
N SER A 22 13.86 13.67 -0.98
CA SER A 22 14.13 14.98 -1.58
C SER A 22 13.44 16.14 -0.86
N GLN A 23 13.54 16.20 0.48
CA GLN A 23 12.92 17.25 1.30
C GLN A 23 11.39 17.25 1.29
N ILE A 24 10.76 16.21 0.74
CA ILE A 24 9.32 16.02 0.76
C ILE A 24 9.00 14.92 1.75
N GLU A 25 8.17 15.25 2.72
CA GLU A 25 7.69 14.33 3.74
C GLU A 25 6.50 13.53 3.24
N TYR A 26 6.51 12.26 3.63
CA TYR A 26 5.55 11.26 3.19
C TYR A 26 5.07 10.41 4.35
N GLU A 27 3.82 9.98 4.23
CA GLU A 27 3.21 9.01 5.13
C GLU A 27 2.68 7.81 4.32
N ILE A 28 2.93 6.62 4.86
CA ILE A 28 2.29 5.37 4.42
C ILE A 28 1.50 4.79 5.59
N TYR A 29 0.28 4.37 5.28
CA TYR A 29 -0.67 3.76 6.20
C TYR A 29 -0.91 2.31 5.77
N PHE A 30 -0.91 1.40 6.75
CA PHE A 30 -1.43 0.06 6.63
C PHE A 30 -2.66 -0.04 7.52
N VAL A 31 -3.83 0.02 6.91
CA VAL A 31 -5.11 -0.03 7.62
C VAL A 31 -5.60 -1.47 7.60
N LYS A 32 -5.73 -2.09 8.76
CA LYS A 32 -6.26 -3.46 8.85
C LYS A 32 -7.73 -3.46 8.47
N LEU A 33 -8.08 -4.38 7.59
CA LEU A 33 -9.44 -4.59 7.10
C LEU A 33 -10.04 -5.81 7.79
N THR A 34 -11.23 -5.63 8.35
CA THR A 34 -12.02 -6.71 8.97
C THR A 34 -13.25 -7.07 8.14
N ASP A 35 -13.63 -6.23 7.17
CA ASP A 35 -14.76 -6.42 6.27
C ASP A 35 -14.40 -5.94 4.87
N VAL A 36 -14.80 -6.71 3.83
CA VAL A 36 -14.68 -6.35 2.41
C VAL A 36 -15.40 -5.03 2.09
N ASN A 37 -16.46 -4.69 2.83
CA ASN A 37 -17.19 -3.44 2.64
C ASN A 37 -16.41 -2.20 3.10
N SER A 38 -15.28 -2.38 3.78
CA SER A 38 -14.45 -1.28 4.29
C SER A 38 -13.35 -0.83 3.31
N VAL A 39 -13.27 -1.46 2.12
CA VAL A 39 -12.24 -1.19 1.10
C VAL A 39 -12.64 0.02 0.24
N PHE A 40 -11.68 0.84 -0.18
CA PHE A 40 -11.96 2.05 -0.99
C PHE A 40 -12.44 1.78 -2.44
N PHE A 41 -12.38 0.53 -2.91
CA PHE A 41 -12.77 0.15 -4.27
C PHE A 41 -13.57 -1.15 -4.29
N ALA A 42 -14.31 -1.37 -5.38
CA ALA A 42 -15.18 -2.53 -5.51
C ALA A 42 -14.38 -3.81 -5.75
N LEU A 43 -14.52 -4.78 -4.84
CA LEU A 43 -13.98 -6.13 -5.00
C LEU A 43 -14.99 -7.05 -5.73
N PRO A 44 -14.52 -8.11 -6.40
CA PRO A 44 -15.40 -9.17 -6.91
C PRO A 44 -16.32 -9.73 -5.82
N THR A 45 -17.55 -10.13 -6.19
CA THR A 45 -18.55 -10.61 -5.22
C THR A 45 -18.13 -11.89 -4.49
N ASP A 46 -17.24 -12.68 -5.07
CA ASP A 46 -16.68 -13.91 -4.52
C ASP A 46 -15.31 -13.70 -3.85
N PHE A 47 -14.86 -12.44 -3.69
CA PHE A 47 -13.58 -12.14 -3.07
C PHE A 47 -13.56 -12.60 -1.61
N LYS A 48 -12.47 -13.26 -1.22
CA LYS A 48 -12.24 -13.71 0.15
C LYS A 48 -11.02 -13.05 0.74
N PHE A 49 -11.20 -12.54 1.95
CA PHE A 49 -10.12 -12.12 2.83
C PHE A 49 -9.32 -13.35 3.27
N SER A 50 -8.02 -13.15 3.49
CA SER A 50 -7.14 -14.17 4.07
C SER A 50 -7.27 -14.18 5.59
N ASP A 51 -7.21 -15.37 6.19
CA ASP A 51 -7.20 -15.56 7.64
C ASP A 51 -5.90 -15.01 8.27
N ALA A 52 -4.81 -14.93 7.50
CA ALA A 52 -3.53 -14.37 7.95
C ALA A 52 -3.56 -12.83 8.12
N GLY A 53 -4.65 -12.18 7.68
CA GLY A 53 -4.85 -10.74 7.83
C GLY A 53 -4.84 -9.99 6.52
N ASN A 54 -5.57 -8.87 6.50
CA ASN A 54 -5.88 -8.09 5.31
C ASN A 54 -5.63 -6.63 5.61
N PHE A 55 -4.92 -5.95 4.71
CA PHE A 55 -4.55 -4.56 4.91
C PHE A 55 -4.77 -3.75 3.65
N GLU A 56 -5.31 -2.55 3.81
CA GLU A 56 -5.27 -1.52 2.78
C GLU A 56 -4.02 -0.66 2.95
N ILE A 57 -3.33 -0.42 1.84
CA ILE A 57 -2.16 0.45 1.79
C ILE A 57 -2.59 1.78 1.18
N CYS A 58 -2.38 2.85 1.94
CA CYS A 58 -2.52 4.22 1.45
C CYS A 58 -1.18 4.93 1.64
N PHE A 59 -0.81 5.77 0.68
CA PHE A 59 0.40 6.57 0.78
C PHE A 59 0.18 7.92 0.12
N ASP A 60 0.66 8.99 0.76
CA ASP A 60 0.61 10.33 0.21
C ASP A 60 1.68 11.23 0.84
N SER A 61 1.92 12.40 0.25
CA SER A 61 2.73 13.43 0.89
C SER A 61 2.00 14.02 2.09
N VAL A 62 2.76 14.38 3.14
CA VAL A 62 2.22 15.07 4.32
C VAL A 62 1.52 16.36 3.94
N SER A 63 2.04 17.07 2.93
CA SER A 63 1.40 18.26 2.36
C SER A 63 0.01 17.95 1.82
N ASN A 64 -0.15 16.91 0.99
CA ASN A 64 -1.45 16.55 0.44
C ASN A 64 -2.45 16.17 1.52
N ILE A 65 -2.01 15.43 2.54
CA ILE A 65 -2.83 15.08 3.70
C ILE A 65 -3.27 16.34 4.43
N ARG A 66 -2.34 17.24 4.74
CA ARG A 66 -2.60 18.49 5.48
C ARG A 66 -3.56 19.43 4.76
N TYR A 67 -3.45 19.54 3.43
CA TYR A 67 -4.24 20.46 2.64
C TYR A 67 -5.48 19.82 1.98
N GLY A 68 -5.75 18.54 2.26
CA GLY A 68 -6.88 17.81 1.68
C GLY A 68 -6.78 17.62 0.15
N THR A 69 -5.57 17.74 -0.41
CA THR A 69 -5.31 17.55 -1.85
C THR A 69 -4.81 16.13 -2.12
N HIS A 70 -5.54 15.14 -1.62
CA HIS A 70 -5.14 13.74 -1.66
C HIS A 70 -4.79 13.27 -3.09
N TYR A 71 -3.70 12.52 -3.19
CA TYR A 71 -3.14 11.97 -4.44
C TYR A 71 -2.69 13.01 -5.48
N LYS A 72 -2.67 14.31 -5.13
CA LYS A 72 -2.18 15.34 -6.05
C LYS A 72 -0.70 15.12 -6.33
N ARG A 73 -0.33 15.02 -7.61
CA ARG A 73 1.09 14.95 -8.00
C ARG A 73 1.82 16.21 -7.57
N LEU A 74 3.03 16.01 -7.06
CA LEU A 74 3.96 17.10 -6.78
C LEU A 74 4.84 17.28 -8.02
N ASP A 75 4.85 18.49 -8.59
CA ASP A 75 5.56 18.81 -9.85
C ASP A 75 7.10 18.89 -9.70
N ILE A 76 7.63 18.36 -8.61
CA ILE A 76 9.03 18.55 -8.16
C ILE A 76 9.91 17.31 -8.41
N PHE A 77 9.39 16.28 -9.08
CA PHE A 77 10.10 15.02 -9.24
C PHE A 77 10.80 14.84 -10.58
N ASP A 78 12.11 14.59 -10.53
CA ASP A 78 12.80 13.89 -11.60
C ASP A 78 12.66 12.35 -11.45
N PHE A 79 13.11 11.62 -12.47
CA PHE A 79 13.05 10.16 -12.50
C PHE A 79 13.78 9.47 -11.33
N ARG A 80 14.93 9.99 -10.89
CA ARG A 80 15.72 9.39 -9.80
C ARG A 80 15.02 9.52 -8.46
N GLN A 81 14.41 10.67 -8.22
CA GLN A 81 13.67 10.93 -7.00
C GLN A 81 12.40 10.07 -6.93
N THR A 82 11.68 9.95 -8.05
CA THR A 82 10.53 9.05 -8.19
C THR A 82 10.92 7.59 -7.89
N LYS A 83 12.04 7.12 -8.46
CA LYS A 83 12.55 5.79 -8.17
C LYS A 83 12.90 5.61 -6.68
N THR A 84 13.53 6.60 -6.07
CA THR A 84 13.91 6.55 -4.65
C THR A 84 12.70 6.47 -3.74
N LEU A 85 11.66 7.25 -4.04
CA LEU A 85 10.35 7.18 -3.37
C LEU A 85 9.76 5.79 -3.43
N PHE A 86 9.69 5.21 -4.62
CA PHE A 86 9.15 3.87 -4.81
C PHE A 86 9.99 2.79 -4.12
N ASP A 87 11.32 2.85 -4.20
CA ASP A 87 12.20 1.91 -3.49
C ASP A 87 11.99 1.98 -1.96
N ARG A 88 11.70 3.16 -1.41
CA ARG A 88 11.36 3.33 0.01
C ARG A 88 10.00 2.73 0.36
N LEU A 89 8.99 2.96 -0.45
CA LEU A 89 7.65 2.40 -0.25
C LEU A 89 7.67 0.87 -0.25
N VAL A 90 8.33 0.27 -1.23
CA VAL A 90 8.46 -1.20 -1.31
C VAL A 90 9.15 -1.75 -0.07
N ARG A 91 10.23 -1.13 0.40
CA ARG A 91 10.91 -1.57 1.64
C ARG A 91 10.00 -1.50 2.86
N LEU A 92 9.18 -0.47 2.98
CA LEU A 92 8.24 -0.35 4.11
C LEU A 92 7.16 -1.43 4.03
N ILE A 93 6.59 -1.69 2.86
CA ILE A 93 5.60 -2.77 2.66
C ILE A 93 6.19 -4.14 3.04
N LEU A 94 7.41 -4.44 2.58
CA LEU A 94 8.09 -5.69 2.94
C LEU A 94 8.43 -5.77 4.43
N THR A 95 8.82 -4.66 5.05
CA THR A 95 9.09 -4.63 6.50
C THR A 95 7.83 -4.87 7.31
N HIS A 96 6.70 -4.32 6.86
CA HIS A 96 5.40 -4.61 7.46
C HIS A 96 5.03 -6.08 7.28
N TYR A 97 5.23 -6.64 6.08
CA TYR A 97 5.00 -8.06 5.80
C TYR A 97 5.84 -8.97 6.69
N ILE A 98 7.16 -8.79 6.77
CA ILE A 98 8.06 -9.60 7.60
C ILE A 98 7.67 -9.57 9.08
N LYS A 99 7.03 -8.51 9.54
CA LYS A 99 6.64 -8.34 10.94
C LYS A 99 5.26 -8.91 11.26
N HIS A 100 4.33 -8.81 10.33
CA HIS A 100 2.91 -9.07 10.58
C HIS A 100 2.35 -10.24 9.78
N HIS A 101 3.07 -10.73 8.78
CA HIS A 101 2.71 -11.84 7.89
C HIS A 101 1.26 -11.80 7.36
N PRO A 102 0.74 -10.64 6.90
CA PRO A 102 -0.62 -10.59 6.38
C PRO A 102 -0.72 -11.33 5.05
N GLY A 103 -1.85 -11.97 4.79
CA GLY A 103 -2.11 -12.70 3.55
C GLY A 103 -2.48 -11.81 2.37
N ILE A 104 -3.05 -10.62 2.62
CA ILE A 104 -3.49 -9.71 1.55
C ILE A 104 -3.09 -8.26 1.84
N TYR A 105 -2.55 -7.59 0.82
CA TYR A 105 -2.57 -6.14 0.71
C TYR A 105 -3.48 -5.68 -0.42
N LEU A 106 -4.28 -4.66 -0.16
CA LEU A 106 -5.11 -3.95 -1.13
C LEU A 106 -4.55 -2.54 -1.32
N ALA A 107 -4.54 -2.05 -2.55
CA ALA A 107 -4.15 -0.68 -2.83
C ALA A 107 -4.86 -0.15 -4.07
N GLN A 108 -5.20 1.13 -4.09
CA GLN A 108 -5.72 1.79 -5.29
C GLN A 108 -4.63 2.62 -5.95
N ALA A 109 -4.50 2.50 -7.26
CA ALA A 109 -3.65 3.39 -8.05
C ALA A 109 -4.46 4.56 -8.57
N ALA A 110 -4.20 5.77 -8.05
CA ALA A 110 -4.84 7.00 -8.53
C ALA A 110 -4.37 7.40 -9.94
N ASP A 111 -3.20 6.92 -10.37
CA ASP A 111 -2.64 7.19 -11.69
C ASP A 111 -1.73 6.05 -12.20
N GLU A 112 -1.38 6.10 -13.49
CA GLU A 112 -0.55 5.08 -14.13
C GLU A 112 0.86 4.94 -13.54
N GLY A 113 1.42 6.01 -12.98
CA GLY A 113 2.73 5.98 -12.35
C GLY A 113 2.72 5.12 -11.09
N LEU A 114 1.72 5.31 -10.25
CA LEU A 114 1.49 4.50 -9.06
C LEU A 114 1.13 3.05 -9.42
N ALA A 115 0.32 2.85 -10.47
CA ALA A 115 0.03 1.53 -11.04
C ALA A 115 1.31 0.78 -11.45
N ARG A 116 2.19 1.44 -12.22
CA ARG A 116 3.50 0.87 -12.63
C ARG A 116 4.38 0.56 -11.43
N MET A 117 4.34 1.36 -10.36
CA MET A 117 5.05 1.06 -9.12
C MET A 117 4.54 -0.24 -8.50
N TYR A 118 3.23 -0.39 -8.28
CA TYR A 118 2.68 -1.63 -7.72
C TYR A 118 3.09 -2.82 -8.58
N GLN A 119 2.89 -2.75 -9.89
CA GLN A 119 3.30 -3.82 -10.81
C GLN A 119 4.80 -4.16 -10.69
N ARG A 120 5.68 -3.16 -10.59
CA ARG A 120 7.13 -3.37 -10.44
C ARG A 120 7.51 -3.95 -9.08
N MET A 121 6.89 -3.48 -8.00
CA MET A 121 7.04 -4.06 -6.67
C MET A 121 6.71 -5.56 -6.73
N LEU A 122 5.60 -5.88 -7.36
CA LEU A 122 5.03 -7.22 -7.41
C LEU A 122 5.87 -8.16 -8.28
N SER A 123 6.27 -7.73 -9.47
CA SER A 123 7.10 -8.53 -10.38
C SER A 123 8.45 -8.90 -9.75
N THR A 124 9.03 -8.03 -8.94
CA THR A 124 10.32 -8.28 -8.28
C THR A 124 10.19 -9.34 -7.15
N HIS A 125 8.99 -9.53 -6.60
CA HIS A 125 8.73 -10.42 -5.46
C HIS A 125 7.93 -11.68 -5.81
N GLN A 126 7.53 -11.87 -7.07
CA GLN A 126 6.88 -13.09 -7.55
C GLN A 126 7.67 -14.37 -7.25
N LYS A 127 9.01 -14.30 -7.37
CA LYS A 127 9.90 -15.43 -7.02
C LYS A 127 9.84 -15.83 -5.53
N TYR A 128 9.29 -14.98 -4.68
CA TYR A 128 9.07 -15.25 -3.26
C TYR A 128 7.61 -15.62 -2.97
N GLY A 129 6.81 -15.97 -3.98
CA GLY A 129 5.43 -16.43 -3.81
C GLY A 129 4.38 -15.33 -3.73
N PHE A 130 4.75 -14.06 -3.91
CA PHE A 130 3.78 -12.97 -4.01
C PHE A 130 3.03 -13.06 -5.34
N THR A 131 1.70 -12.99 -5.31
CA THR A 131 0.87 -12.92 -6.51
C THR A 131 0.04 -11.64 -6.50
N TYR A 132 -0.44 -11.23 -7.68
CA TYR A 132 -1.29 -10.06 -7.76
C TYR A 132 -2.40 -10.20 -8.77
N GLN A 133 -3.46 -9.44 -8.52
CA GLN A 133 -4.63 -9.30 -9.37
C GLN A 133 -4.93 -7.81 -9.52
N ILE A 134 -5.08 -7.38 -10.77
CA ILE A 134 -5.55 -6.03 -11.09
C ILE A 134 -7.06 -6.11 -11.22
N ILE A 135 -7.76 -5.20 -10.55
CA ILE A 135 -9.21 -5.06 -10.62
C ILE A 135 -9.49 -3.69 -11.23
N PRO A 136 -9.91 -3.62 -12.50
CA PRO A 136 -10.23 -2.36 -13.16
C PRO A 136 -11.33 -1.60 -12.41
N GLN A 137 -11.16 -0.29 -12.23
CA GLN A 137 -12.16 0.58 -11.59
C GLN A 137 -12.36 1.87 -12.39
N PRO A 138 -13.54 2.52 -12.27
CA PRO A 138 -13.80 3.80 -12.93
C PRO A 138 -12.85 4.94 -12.55
N LYS A 139 -12.21 4.87 -11.36
CA LYS A 139 -11.34 5.91 -10.80
C LYS A 139 -9.89 5.45 -10.58
N GLY A 140 -9.44 4.48 -11.38
CA GLY A 140 -8.08 3.92 -11.30
C GLY A 140 -8.03 2.56 -10.63
N ASP A 141 -7.16 1.70 -11.15
CA ASP A 141 -7.16 0.26 -10.86
C ASP A 141 -6.92 -0.06 -9.37
N GLY A 142 -7.70 -1.03 -8.88
CA GLY A 142 -7.45 -1.70 -7.61
C GLY A 142 -6.41 -2.81 -7.79
N TYR A 143 -5.50 -2.91 -6.82
CA TYR A 143 -4.46 -3.93 -6.77
C TYR A 143 -4.70 -4.81 -5.56
N VAL A 144 -4.84 -6.10 -5.81
CA VAL A 144 -4.81 -7.13 -4.77
C VAL A 144 -3.46 -7.81 -4.84
N VAL A 145 -2.73 -7.75 -3.74
CA VAL A 145 -1.45 -8.44 -3.55
C VAL A 145 -1.69 -9.56 -2.56
N ARG A 146 -1.55 -10.80 -2.99
CA ARG A 146 -1.54 -11.95 -2.09
C ARG A 146 -0.11 -12.30 -1.76
N THR A 147 0.18 -12.42 -0.48
CA THR A 147 1.49 -12.81 0.02
C THR A 147 1.53 -14.34 0.14
N PRO A 148 2.72 -14.96 0.13
CA PRO A 148 2.82 -16.38 0.43
C PRO A 148 2.33 -16.63 1.86
N GLU A 149 1.46 -17.62 2.01
CA GLU A 149 1.16 -18.18 3.32
C GLU A 149 2.42 -18.86 3.82
N ASP A 150 2.93 -18.45 4.99
CA ASP A 150 4.03 -19.16 5.61
C ASP A 150 3.52 -20.57 5.96
N HIS A 151 3.91 -21.55 5.13
CA HIS A 151 3.86 -22.96 5.49
C HIS A 151 4.92 -23.19 6.59
N SER A 152 4.62 -22.72 7.79
CA SER A 152 5.38 -23.06 9.01
C SER A 152 4.86 -24.39 9.55
#